data_AF-A0AAW6DIK3-F1
#
_entry.id   AF-A0AAW6DIK3-F1
#
_cell.length_a   1.000
_cell.length_b   1.000
_cell.length_c   1.000
_cell.angle_alpha   90.00
_cell.angle_beta   90.00
_cell.angle_gamma   90.00
#
_symmetry.space_group_name_H-M   'P 1'
#
loop_
_entity.id
_entity.type
_entity.pdbx_description
1 polymer ?
#
loop_
_entity_poly.entity_id
_entity_poly.type
_entity_poly.pdbx_seq_one_letter_code
_entity_poly.pdbx_strand_id
1 'polypeptide(L)'
;MKCLHFLMIIMDSFLGQHNPSNYFALTVYVTNYENYKASAYKVHAFDYIDKPIETATVAAVLDDIIYYLDNKTEKQKYAFKTENGIVTLELDEIFYFEYLARKVVIHGTEGNYVATYKLKELLEKFEQYNFASPHKSFIVNMLYIKSIKGFDIFIENGDKIPLAQKRAVEFKNIFNDFLQETFDRI
;
A
#
# COMPACT_ATOMS: atom_id res chain seq x y z
N MET A 1 2.57 10.18 42.13
CA MET A 1 2.20 9.49 40.87
C MET A 1 2.27 10.50 39.73
N LYS A 2 3.35 10.53 38.96
CA LYS A 2 3.42 11.38 37.75
C LYS A 2 3.09 10.50 36.55
N CYS A 3 2.01 10.88 35.87
CA CYS A 3 1.41 10.19 34.74
C CYS A 3 2.43 10.09 33.58
N LEU A 4 2.88 8.86 33.27
CA LEU A 4 3.54 8.60 31.98
C LEU A 4 2.43 8.55 30.92
N HIS A 5 2.16 9.69 30.28
CA HIS A 5 1.47 9.69 28.99
C HIS A 5 2.52 9.28 27.94
N PHE A 6 2.73 7.97 27.78
CA PHE A 6 3.39 7.41 26.61
C PHE A 6 2.40 7.53 25.45
N LEU A 7 2.63 8.47 24.54
CA LEU A 7 2.07 8.37 23.21
C LEU A 7 3.09 7.55 22.41
N MET A 8 2.84 6.25 22.31
CA MET A 8 3.60 5.34 21.46
C MET A 8 2.90 5.40 20.10
N ILE A 9 3.51 6.07 19.12
CA ILE A 9 3.08 5.95 17.73
C ILE A 9 3.73 4.67 17.22
N ILE A 10 3.04 3.53 17.38
CA ILE A 10 3.39 2.32 16.63
C ILE A 10 2.76 2.51 15.26
N MET A 11 3.57 2.68 14.22
CA MET A 11 3.11 2.35 12.87
C MET A 11 3.32 0.84 12.71
N ASP A 12 2.27 0.08 13.05
CA ASP A 12 2.28 -1.37 12.90
C ASP A 12 2.19 -1.69 11.41
N SER A 13 3.35 -1.84 10.76
CA SER A 13 3.41 -2.86 9.73
C SER A 13 3.25 -4.19 10.46
N PHE A 14 2.10 -4.84 10.25
CA PHE A 14 1.84 -6.27 10.45
C PHE A 14 1.23 -6.63 11.83
N LEU A 15 0.16 -7.43 11.85
CA LEU A 15 -0.14 -8.47 12.86
C LEU A 15 -1.17 -9.44 12.25
N GLY A 16 -0.70 -10.61 11.82
CA GLY A 16 -1.52 -11.66 11.20
C GLY A 16 -0.78 -12.94 10.87
N GLN A 17 -0.10 -13.52 11.86
CA GLN A 17 0.46 -14.89 11.92
C GLN A 17 1.22 -15.42 10.69
N HIS A 18 2.54 -15.20 10.65
CA HIS A 18 3.55 -16.26 10.52
C HIS A 18 4.97 -15.68 10.71
N ASN A 19 5.75 -16.34 11.59
CA ASN A 19 7.20 -16.22 11.85
C ASN A 19 7.72 -15.06 12.77
N PRO A 20 8.10 -15.34 14.04
CA PRO A 20 8.51 -14.33 15.05
C PRO A 20 9.94 -13.78 14.91
N SER A 21 10.56 -13.81 13.74
CA SER A 21 11.98 -13.46 13.56
C SER A 21 12.26 -12.20 12.72
N ASN A 22 11.25 -11.42 12.32
CA ASN A 22 11.50 -10.27 11.41
C ASN A 22 10.54 -9.07 11.52
N TYR A 23 10.25 -8.58 12.72
CA TYR A 23 9.54 -7.29 12.89
C TYR A 23 10.50 -6.13 13.07
N PHE A 24 10.52 -5.20 12.12
CA PHE A 24 11.11 -3.87 12.29
C PHE A 24 9.96 -2.88 12.56
N ALA A 25 9.58 -2.72 13.83
CA ALA A 25 8.66 -1.65 14.23
C ALA A 25 9.47 -0.35 14.44
N LEU A 26 9.08 0.74 13.76
CA LEU A 26 9.65 2.07 13.99
C LEU A 26 8.93 2.72 15.17
N THR A 27 9.68 3.06 16.22
CA THR A 27 9.12 3.66 17.44
C THR A 27 9.66 5.06 17.65
N VAL A 28 8.76 6.04 17.81
CA VAL A 28 9.11 7.40 18.24
C VAL A 28 8.58 7.64 19.64
N TYR A 29 9.44 8.13 20.54
CA TYR A 29 9.07 8.40 21.93
C TYR A 29 8.86 9.89 22.18
N VAL A 30 7.77 10.23 22.87
CA VAL A 30 7.51 11.62 23.28
C VAL A 30 7.71 11.79 24.79
N THR A 31 8.66 12.63 25.24
CA THR A 31 9.03 12.73 26.67
C THR A 31 9.34 14.16 27.17
N ASN A 32 9.19 14.40 28.47
CA ASN A 32 9.60 15.62 29.19
C ASN A 32 10.93 15.43 29.94
N TYR A 33 11.59 14.27 29.80
CA TYR A 33 12.74 13.89 30.63
C TYR A 33 13.94 13.49 29.77
N GLU A 34 14.96 14.34 29.77
CA GLU A 34 16.25 14.10 29.07
C GLU A 34 16.93 12.81 29.50
N ASN A 35 16.84 12.44 30.79
CA ASN A 35 17.48 11.25 31.36
C ASN A 35 16.96 9.92 30.78
N TYR A 36 15.77 9.91 30.16
CA TYR A 36 15.23 8.73 29.50
C TYR A 36 15.74 8.56 28.06
N LYS A 37 16.28 9.60 27.42
CA LYS A 37 16.90 9.51 26.08
C LYS A 37 18.08 8.53 26.09
N ALA A 38 18.95 8.65 27.09
CA ALA A 38 20.13 7.78 27.22
C ALA A 38 19.77 6.31 27.54
N SER A 39 18.67 6.06 28.26
CA SER A 39 18.22 4.69 28.59
C SER A 39 17.43 4.05 27.44
N ALA A 40 16.74 4.86 26.64
CA ALA A 40 15.90 4.42 25.53
C ALA A 40 16.70 4.11 24.26
N TYR A 41 17.96 4.57 24.13
CA TYR A 41 18.91 4.11 23.10
C TYR A 41 19.10 2.57 23.09
N LYS A 42 18.84 1.89 24.20
CA LYS A 42 18.85 0.43 24.28
C LYS A 42 17.63 -0.25 23.64
N VAL A 43 16.62 0.53 23.25
CA VAL A 43 15.29 0.05 22.85
C VAL A 43 15.04 0.23 21.34
N HIS A 44 16.08 0.49 20.54
CA HIS A 44 15.98 0.63 19.07
C HIS A 44 14.88 1.61 18.60
N ALA A 45 14.73 2.74 19.29
CA ALA A 45 13.83 3.80 18.82
C ALA A 45 14.33 4.41 17.49
N PHE A 46 13.40 4.82 16.65
CA PHE A 46 13.68 5.62 15.46
C PHE A 46 14.01 7.07 15.83
N ASP A 47 13.20 7.70 16.70
CA ASP A 47 13.47 9.07 17.19
C ASP A 47 12.79 9.41 18.53
N TYR A 48 13.04 10.62 19.04
CA TYR A 48 12.50 11.18 20.27
C TYR A 48 12.02 12.61 20.06
N ILE A 49 10.82 12.91 20.56
CA ILE A 49 10.24 14.25 20.54
C ILE A 49 10.12 14.77 21.98
N ASP A 50 10.76 15.89 22.27
CA ASP A 50 10.60 16.56 23.56
C ASP A 50 9.24 17.23 23.65
N LYS A 51 8.67 17.23 24.86
CA LYS A 51 7.51 18.06 25.17
C LYS A 51 7.96 19.47 25.60
N PRO A 52 7.18 20.51 25.28
CA PRO A 52 5.91 20.49 24.55
C PRO A 52 6.08 20.13 23.06
N ILE A 53 5.12 19.39 22.51
CA ILE A 53 5.19 18.91 21.12
C ILE A 53 5.03 20.10 20.18
N GLU A 54 6.02 20.31 19.33
CA GLU A 54 5.95 21.25 18.22
C GLU A 54 5.58 20.51 16.93
N THR A 55 4.59 21.03 16.20
CA THR A 55 4.09 20.40 14.96
C THR A 55 5.21 20.24 13.92
N ALA A 56 6.12 21.20 13.83
CA ALA A 56 7.27 21.15 12.92
C ALA A 56 8.21 19.96 13.23
N THR A 57 8.45 19.69 14.52
CA THR A 57 9.28 18.56 14.96
C THR A 57 8.62 17.22 14.63
N VAL A 58 7.30 17.10 14.84
CA VAL A 58 6.56 15.89 14.46
C VAL A 58 6.60 15.67 12.95
N ALA A 59 6.38 16.72 12.16
CA ALA A 59 6.42 16.63 10.70
C ALA A 59 7.79 16.16 10.20
N ALA A 60 8.88 16.74 10.72
CA ALA A 60 10.24 16.34 10.34
C ALA A 60 10.53 14.86 10.67
N VAL A 61 10.14 14.40 11.86
CA VAL A 61 10.31 12.98 12.24
C VAL A 61 9.49 12.06 11.35
N LEU A 62 8.27 12.46 10.97
CA LEU A 62 7.45 11.68 10.04
C LEU A 62 8.04 11.66 8.62
N ASP A 63 8.58 12.77 8.13
CA ASP A 63 9.25 12.83 6.82
C ASP A 63 10.47 11.90 6.80
N ASP A 64 11.25 11.86 7.89
CA ASP A 64 12.40 10.95 8.03
C ASP A 64 11.95 9.48 8.09
N ILE A 65 10.84 9.18 8.79
CA ILE A 65 10.24 7.84 8.81
C ILE A 65 9.81 7.42 7.41
N ILE A 66 9.10 8.29 6.69
CA ILE A 66 8.62 8.02 5.33
C ILE A 66 9.81 7.77 4.41
N TYR A 67 10.82 8.65 4.44
CA TYR A 67 12.04 8.48 3.66
C TYR A 67 12.77 7.17 3.99
N TYR A 68 12.84 6.80 5.26
CA TYR A 68 13.43 5.54 5.69
C TYR A 68 12.63 4.33 5.18
N LEU A 69 11.29 4.37 5.26
CA LEU A 69 10.41 3.30 4.78
C LEU A 69 10.45 3.16 3.26
N ASP A 70 10.38 4.27 2.53
CA ASP A 70 10.47 4.30 1.06
C ASP A 70 11.78 3.69 0.56
N ASN A 71 12.87 3.88 1.32
CA ASN A 71 14.20 3.38 0.95
C ASN A 71 14.51 1.98 1.47
N LYS A 72 13.77 1.46 2.46
CA LYS A 72 14.00 0.12 3.03
C LYS A 72 13.04 -0.93 2.47
N THR A 73 11.90 -0.52 1.94
CA THR A 73 10.94 -1.43 1.31
C THR A 73 11.36 -1.62 -0.14
N GLU A 74 11.90 -2.78 -0.49
CA GLU A 74 12.14 -3.09 -1.91
C GLU A 74 10.81 -3.04 -2.64
N LYS A 75 10.62 -1.99 -3.44
CA LYS A 75 9.46 -1.84 -4.29
C LYS A 75 9.34 -3.04 -5.20
N GLN A 76 8.17 -3.66 -5.19
CA GLN A 76 7.91 -4.84 -6.01
C GLN A 76 7.90 -4.41 -7.48
N LYS A 77 8.81 -4.98 -8.28
CA LYS A 77 8.96 -4.66 -9.70
C LYS A 77 8.60 -5.85 -10.57
N TYR A 78 8.05 -5.57 -11.74
CA TYR A 78 7.78 -6.58 -12.74
C TYR A 78 8.16 -6.14 -14.15
N ALA A 79 8.88 -7.02 -14.86
CA ALA A 79 9.25 -6.82 -16.27
C ALA A 79 8.16 -7.36 -17.20
N PHE A 80 7.46 -6.44 -17.87
CA PHE A 80 6.48 -6.74 -18.90
C PHE A 80 7.11 -6.76 -20.29
N LYS A 81 6.82 -7.81 -21.07
CA LYS A 81 7.13 -7.86 -22.50
C LYS A 81 6.02 -7.16 -23.27
N THR A 82 6.25 -5.90 -23.62
CA THR A 82 5.31 -5.05 -24.36
C THR A 82 5.62 -5.08 -25.86
N GLU A 83 4.76 -4.48 -26.67
CA GLU A 83 5.00 -4.34 -28.12
C GLU A 83 6.20 -3.44 -28.45
N ASN A 84 6.55 -2.53 -27.54
CA ASN A 84 7.67 -1.60 -27.69
C ASN A 84 8.96 -2.09 -27.01
N GLY A 85 8.98 -3.34 -26.54
CA GLY A 85 10.11 -3.92 -25.81
C GLY A 85 9.78 -4.26 -24.36
N ILE A 86 10.81 -4.50 -23.56
CA ILE A 86 10.64 -4.82 -22.14
C ILE A 86 10.51 -3.52 -21.36
N VAL A 87 9.44 -3.41 -20.57
CA VAL A 87 9.23 -2.31 -19.62
C VAL A 87 9.18 -2.91 -18.22
N THR A 88 9.99 -2.40 -17.32
CA THR A 88 9.95 -2.75 -15.89
C THR A 88 9.14 -1.69 -15.17
N LEU A 89 8.05 -2.11 -14.52
CA LEU A 89 7.19 -1.22 -13.72
C LEU A 89 7.21 -1.67 -12.27
N GLU A 90 7.15 -0.71 -11.37
CA GLU A 90 6.78 -0.96 -9.98
C GLU A 90 5.28 -1.28 -9.91
N LEU A 91 4.86 -2.17 -9.00
CA LEU A 91 3.46 -2.58 -8.92
C LEU A 91 2.55 -1.44 -8.46
N ASP A 92 3.09 -0.49 -7.69
CA ASP A 92 2.44 0.76 -7.33
C ASP A 92 2.33 1.72 -8.52
N GLU A 93 3.06 1.55 -9.62
CA GLU A 93 2.87 2.38 -10.83
C GLU A 93 1.68 1.93 -11.69
N ILE A 94 0.97 0.86 -11.31
CA ILE A 94 -0.07 0.23 -12.12
C ILE A 94 -1.45 0.46 -11.49
N PHE A 95 -2.33 1.15 -12.23
CA PHE A 95 -3.73 1.31 -11.84
C PHE A 95 -4.54 0.03 -12.08
N TYR A 96 -4.48 -0.51 -13.29
CA TYR A 96 -5.23 -1.71 -13.68
C TYR A 96 -4.73 -2.32 -15.00
N PHE A 97 -5.15 -3.55 -15.24
CA PHE A 97 -5.01 -4.26 -16.51
C PHE A 97 -6.37 -4.33 -17.20
N GLU A 98 -6.41 -4.05 -18.49
CA GLU A 98 -7.59 -4.16 -19.33
C GLU A 98 -7.33 -5.11 -20.51
N TYR A 99 -8.22 -6.07 -20.73
CA TYR A 99 -8.19 -6.88 -21.93
C TYR A 99 -9.05 -6.27 -23.03
N LEU A 100 -8.38 -5.75 -24.04
CA LEU A 100 -8.97 -5.05 -25.18
C LEU A 100 -8.31 -5.52 -26.48
N ALA A 101 -9.11 -5.77 -27.52
CA ALA A 101 -8.62 -6.12 -28.86
C ALA A 101 -7.57 -7.26 -28.89
N ARG A 102 -7.80 -8.33 -28.10
CA ARG A 102 -6.91 -9.50 -27.93
C ARG A 102 -5.56 -9.21 -27.26
N LYS A 103 -5.39 -8.03 -26.68
CA LYS A 103 -4.19 -7.62 -25.94
C LYS A 103 -4.56 -7.22 -24.51
N VAL A 104 -3.55 -7.14 -23.65
CA VAL A 104 -3.66 -6.51 -22.34
C VAL A 104 -3.06 -5.12 -22.43
N VAL A 105 -3.84 -4.12 -22.05
CA VAL A 105 -3.40 -2.75 -21.81
C VAL A 105 -3.13 -2.62 -20.32
N ILE A 106 -1.90 -2.28 -19.96
CA ILE A 106 -1.48 -1.96 -18.61
C ILE A 106 -1.64 -0.45 -18.48
N HIS A 107 -2.58 -0.01 -17.67
CA HIS A 107 -2.81 1.41 -17.41
C HIS A 107 -1.99 1.81 -16.19
N GLY A 108 -0.91 2.54 -16.42
CA GLY A 108 0.03 2.98 -15.39
C GLY A 108 -0.01 4.49 -15.16
N THR A 109 0.70 4.93 -14.11
CA THR A 109 0.81 6.34 -13.71
C THR A 109 1.49 7.20 -14.76
N GLU A 110 2.48 6.66 -15.47
CA GLU A 110 3.22 7.35 -16.54
C GLU A 110 2.64 7.13 -17.94
N GLY A 111 1.61 6.29 -18.07
CA GLY A 111 0.95 6.01 -19.34
C GLY A 111 0.60 4.54 -19.53
N ASN A 112 0.24 4.20 -20.77
CA ASN A 112 -0.32 2.91 -21.11
C ASN A 112 0.67 2.04 -21.89
N TYR A 113 0.73 0.77 -21.49
CA TYR A 113 1.62 -0.22 -22.11
C TYR A 113 0.81 -1.36 -22.69
N VAL A 114 1.06 -1.70 -23.95
CA VAL A 114 0.34 -2.78 -24.64
C VAL A 114 1.20 -4.04 -24.62
N ALA A 115 0.61 -5.14 -24.15
CA ALA A 115 1.29 -6.42 -24.05
C ALA A 115 0.38 -7.60 -24.40
N THR A 116 0.97 -8.75 -24.70
CA THR A 116 0.23 -9.98 -25.00
C THR A 116 0.32 -10.93 -23.81
N TYR A 117 -0.75 -10.98 -23.02
CA TYR A 117 -0.90 -11.85 -21.85
C TYR A 117 -2.32 -12.39 -21.75
N LYS A 118 -2.51 -13.45 -20.97
CA LYS A 118 -3.84 -13.86 -20.52
C LYS A 118 -4.14 -13.17 -19.18
N LEU A 119 -5.30 -12.52 -19.05
CA LEU A 119 -5.68 -11.89 -17.78
C LEU A 119 -5.70 -12.88 -16.62
N LYS A 120 -6.14 -14.13 -16.84
CA LYS A 120 -6.14 -15.13 -15.77
C LYS A 120 -4.75 -15.38 -15.18
N GLU A 121 -3.73 -15.49 -16.04
CA GLU A 121 -2.34 -15.71 -15.62
C GLU A 121 -1.78 -14.46 -14.91
N LEU A 122 -2.17 -13.26 -15.34
CA LEU A 122 -1.83 -12.03 -14.62
C LEU A 122 -2.52 -11.96 -13.26
N LEU A 123 -3.81 -12.31 -13.18
CA LEU A 123 -4.55 -12.28 -11.91
C LEU A 123 -3.92 -13.23 -10.89
N GLU A 124 -3.68 -14.49 -11.25
CA GLU A 124 -3.03 -15.48 -10.37
C GLU A 124 -1.66 -14.99 -9.86
N LYS A 125 -0.95 -14.21 -10.69
CA LYS A 125 0.35 -13.65 -10.32
C LYS A 125 0.25 -12.45 -9.38
N PHE A 126 -0.71 -11.57 -9.66
CA PHE A 126 -0.81 -10.26 -9.02
C PHE A 126 -1.78 -10.18 -7.85
N GLU A 127 -2.58 -11.22 -7.59
CA GLU A 127 -3.55 -11.28 -6.49
C GLU A 127 -2.91 -11.03 -5.12
N GLN A 128 -1.71 -11.57 -4.90
CA GLN A 128 -0.93 -11.35 -3.67
C GLN A 128 -0.44 -9.90 -3.48
N TYR A 129 -0.63 -9.03 -4.48
CA TYR A 129 -0.19 -7.63 -4.48
C TYR A 129 -1.38 -6.67 -4.60
N ASN A 130 -2.52 -7.01 -3.97
CA ASN A 130 -3.74 -6.19 -3.93
C ASN A 130 -4.44 -6.01 -5.28
N PHE A 131 -4.21 -6.90 -6.25
CA PHE A 131 -4.93 -6.88 -7.52
C PHE A 131 -6.13 -7.83 -7.48
N ALA A 132 -7.29 -7.36 -7.95
CA ALA A 132 -8.52 -8.17 -7.98
C ALA A 132 -9.29 -7.97 -9.29
N SER A 133 -10.13 -8.94 -9.68
CA SER A 133 -10.87 -8.88 -10.95
C SER A 133 -12.36 -8.56 -10.76
N PRO A 134 -12.79 -7.30 -10.99
CA PRO A 134 -14.21 -6.91 -10.90
C PRO A 134 -15.00 -7.37 -12.13
N HIS A 135 -14.33 -7.62 -13.25
CA HIS A 135 -14.94 -7.97 -14.52
C HIS A 135 -13.98 -8.84 -15.35
N LYS A 136 -14.52 -9.66 -16.27
CA LYS A 136 -13.74 -10.62 -17.08
C LYS A 136 -12.62 -9.99 -17.92
N SER A 137 -12.72 -8.69 -18.18
CA SER A 137 -11.76 -7.91 -18.97
C SER A 137 -10.89 -6.99 -18.12
N PHE A 138 -11.00 -7.03 -16.79
CA PHE A 138 -10.30 -6.09 -15.92
C PHE A 138 -9.68 -6.79 -14.70
N ILE A 139 -8.50 -6.32 -14.32
CA ILE A 139 -7.86 -6.58 -13.03
C ILE A 139 -7.44 -5.22 -12.50
N VAL A 140 -7.91 -4.84 -11.30
CA VAL A 140 -7.68 -3.51 -10.73
C VAL A 140 -6.75 -3.62 -9.53
N ASN A 141 -5.85 -2.66 -9.39
CA ASN A 141 -5.12 -2.45 -8.15
C ASN A 141 -6.06 -1.79 -7.14
N MET A 142 -6.34 -2.47 -6.03
CA MET A 142 -7.29 -1.98 -5.03
C MET A 142 -6.80 -0.72 -4.31
N LEU A 143 -5.49 -0.46 -4.28
CA LEU A 143 -4.91 0.77 -3.75
C LEU A 143 -5.40 2.03 -4.48
N TYR A 144 -5.78 1.89 -5.75
CA TYR A 144 -6.20 3.00 -6.60
C TYR A 144 -7.72 3.09 -6.79
N ILE A 145 -8.51 2.30 -6.06
CA ILE A 145 -9.96 2.41 -6.09
C ILE A 145 -10.37 3.64 -5.28
N LYS A 146 -10.86 4.67 -5.99
CA LYS A 146 -11.38 5.89 -5.38
C LYS A 146 -12.78 5.71 -4.79
N SER A 147 -13.66 5.02 -5.51
CA SER A 147 -15.01 4.71 -5.01
C SER A 147 -15.69 3.63 -5.84
N ILE A 148 -16.67 2.95 -5.24
CA ILE A 148 -17.56 2.00 -5.93
C ILE A 148 -18.99 2.53 -5.82
N LYS A 149 -19.67 2.75 -6.95
CA LYS A 149 -21.08 3.18 -6.98
C LYS A 149 -21.90 2.23 -7.85
N GLY A 150 -22.79 1.47 -7.23
CA GLY A 150 -23.58 0.45 -7.93
C GLY A 150 -22.68 -0.62 -8.55
N PHE A 151 -22.59 -0.60 -9.88
CA PHE A 151 -21.76 -1.50 -10.70
C PHE A 151 -20.64 -0.77 -11.45
N ASP A 152 -20.27 0.43 -11.01
CA ASP A 152 -19.14 1.20 -11.53
C ASP A 152 -18.09 1.35 -10.43
N ILE A 153 -16.83 1.08 -10.78
CA ILE A 153 -15.64 1.35 -9.97
C ILE A 153 -14.95 2.57 -10.57
N PHE A 154 -14.65 3.55 -9.74
CA PHE A 154 -13.93 4.76 -10.11
C PHE A 154 -12.49 4.65 -9.62
N ILE A 155 -11.54 4.80 -10.54
CA ILE A 155 -10.10 4.77 -10.27
C ILE A 155 -9.60 6.20 -10.03
N GLU A 156 -8.50 6.37 -9.30
CA GLU A 156 -7.92 7.68 -8.98
C GLU A 156 -7.55 8.51 -10.21
N ASN A 157 -7.11 7.86 -11.29
CA ASN A 157 -6.80 8.50 -12.57
C ASN A 157 -8.06 9.04 -13.32
N GLY A 158 -9.26 8.83 -12.76
CA GLY A 158 -10.54 9.29 -13.31
C GLY A 158 -11.29 8.23 -14.13
N ASP A 159 -10.68 7.07 -14.37
CA ASP A 159 -11.30 6.03 -15.19
C ASP A 159 -12.47 5.34 -14.48
N LYS A 160 -13.38 4.81 -15.30
CA LYS A 160 -14.56 4.07 -14.86
C LYS A 160 -14.49 2.63 -15.35
N ILE A 161 -14.41 1.70 -14.40
CA ILE A 161 -14.31 0.26 -14.66
C ILE A 161 -15.65 -0.42 -14.32
N PRO A 162 -16.21 -1.26 -15.21
CA PRO A 162 -17.43 -1.98 -14.92
C PRO A 162 -17.19 -3.06 -13.87
N LEU A 163 -18.12 -3.19 -12.92
CA LEU A 163 -18.22 -4.29 -11.98
C LEU A 163 -19.28 -5.28 -12.47
N ALA A 164 -18.88 -6.51 -12.78
CA ALA A 164 -19.81 -7.52 -13.24
C ALA A 164 -20.82 -7.86 -12.14
N GLN A 165 -22.13 -7.83 -12.44
CA GLN A 165 -23.17 -8.10 -11.43
C GLN A 165 -22.96 -9.43 -10.69
N LYS A 166 -22.58 -10.49 -11.42
CA LYS A 166 -22.30 -11.82 -10.85
C LYS A 166 -21.08 -11.85 -9.92
N ARG A 167 -20.15 -10.91 -10.05
CA ARG A 167 -18.93 -10.78 -9.24
C ARG A 167 -19.06 -9.71 -8.16
N ALA A 168 -20.15 -8.92 -8.18
CA ALA A 168 -20.25 -7.72 -7.36
C ALA A 168 -20.20 -8.00 -5.86
N VAL A 169 -20.79 -9.10 -5.40
CA VAL A 169 -20.77 -9.50 -3.98
C VAL A 169 -19.35 -9.90 -3.58
N GLU A 170 -18.75 -10.84 -4.32
CA GLU A 170 -17.40 -11.34 -4.05
C GLU A 170 -16.36 -10.23 -4.09
N PHE A 171 -16.37 -9.39 -5.12
CA PHE A 171 -15.42 -8.29 -5.27
C PHE A 171 -15.54 -7.27 -4.14
N LYS A 172 -16.77 -6.93 -3.71
CA LYS A 172 -16.97 -6.00 -2.59
C LYS A 172 -16.48 -6.59 -1.27
N ASN A 173 -16.61 -7.90 -1.07
CA ASN A 173 -16.04 -8.57 0.11
C ASN A 173 -14.52 -8.50 0.09
N ILE A 174 -13.88 -8.89 -1.02
CA ILE A 174 -12.42 -8.77 -1.19
C ILE A 174 -11.95 -7.34 -0.94
N PHE A 175 -12.65 -6.34 -1.49
CA PHE A 175 -12.30 -4.95 -1.28
C PHE A 175 -12.50 -4.50 0.18
N ASN A 176 -13.57 -4.95 0.85
CA ASN A 176 -13.76 -4.66 2.27
C ASN A 176 -12.67 -5.29 3.15
N ASP A 177 -12.29 -6.54 2.87
CA ASP A 177 -11.21 -7.24 3.57
C ASP A 177 -9.89 -6.48 3.38
N PHE A 178 -9.60 -6.07 2.14
CA PHE A 178 -8.47 -5.20 1.82
C PHE A 178 -8.52 -3.86 2.59
N LEU A 179 -9.70 -3.23 2.71
CA LEU A 179 -9.85 -1.98 3.46
C LEU A 179 -9.61 -2.19 4.96
N GLN A 180 -10.11 -3.28 5.55
CA GLN A 180 -9.84 -3.61 6.95
C GLN A 180 -8.35 -3.85 7.17
N GLU A 181 -7.74 -4.65 6.30
CA GLU A 181 -6.30 -4.92 6.38
C GLU A 181 -5.44 -3.66 6.17
N THR A 182 -5.89 -2.69 5.38
CA THR A 182 -5.09 -1.50 5.04
C THR A 182 -5.35 -0.33 6.00
N PHE A 183 -6.59 -0.15 6.46
CA PHE A 183 -7.03 1.03 7.20
C PHE A 183 -7.37 0.77 8.68
N ASP A 184 -7.62 -0.47 9.13
CA ASP A 184 -7.63 -0.78 10.57
C ASP A 184 -6.19 -0.86 11.14
N ARG A 185 -5.18 -0.56 10.32
CA ARG A 185 -3.75 -0.40 10.69
C ARG A 185 -3.36 1.05 11.04
N ILE A 186 -4.32 1.97 11.17
CA ILE A 186 -4.13 3.37 11.60
C ILE A 186 -4.87 3.58 12.93
#